data_AF-A0AAV0WVX1-F1
#
_entry.id   AF-A0AAV0WVX1-F1
#
_cell.length_a   1.000
_cell.length_b   1.000
_cell.length_c   1.000
_cell.angle_alpha   90.00
_cell.angle_beta   90.00
_cell.angle_gamma   90.00
#
_symmetry.space_group_name_H-M   'P 1'
#
loop_
_entity.id
_entity.type
_entity.pdbx_description
1 polymer ?
#
loop_
_entity_poly.entity_id
_entity_poly.type
_entity_poly.pdbx_seq_one_letter_code
_entity_poly.pdbx_strand_id
1 'polypeptide(L)'
;MGPREINDDIFPKDENNRHFSKIYKIRKFDNNEKVKRRWLVYSKTIDRVFCFCCKLFNSSHRTLSTIGNNDWKHMTTTLISHEKSPEHFTAYKKWHECELRLKLGRCIDNDLQRVMNTEVKYWKSILERLISITLYLSKHNLAFRGSSDKLFERNNGNY
;
A
#
# COMPACT_ATOMS: atom_id res chain seq x y z
N MET A 1 3.16 4.20 1.95
CA MET A 1 2.20 3.91 0.86
C MET A 1 2.55 4.80 -0.31
N GLY A 2 2.87 4.25 -1.48
CA GLY A 2 3.27 5.04 -2.63
C GLY A 2 2.97 4.32 -3.94
N PRO A 3 2.94 5.05 -5.06
CA PRO A 3 2.71 4.44 -6.36
C PRO A 3 3.79 3.40 -6.66
N ARG A 4 3.38 2.27 -7.25
CA ARG A 4 4.31 1.19 -7.62
C ARG A 4 5.30 1.71 -8.65
N GLU A 5 6.59 1.58 -8.37
CA GLU A 5 7.62 2.00 -9.31
C GLU A 5 7.75 0.96 -10.42
N ILE A 6 7.58 1.42 -11.67
CA ILE A 6 7.89 0.62 -12.85
C ILE A 6 9.42 0.66 -13.01
N ASN A 7 10.06 -0.51 -12.91
CA ASN A 7 11.51 -0.71 -13.04
C ASN A 7 11.96 -0.94 -14.49
N ASP A 8 11.12 -0.60 -15.45
CA ASP A 8 11.44 -0.81 -16.85
C ASP A 8 12.40 0.26 -17.37
N ASP A 9 13.31 -0.18 -18.24
CA ASP A 9 14.28 0.68 -18.91
C ASP A 9 13.86 1.06 -20.33
N ILE A 10 12.82 0.40 -20.88
CA ILE A 10 12.31 0.64 -22.22
C ILE A 10 10.96 1.36 -22.13
N PHE A 11 10.94 2.58 -22.66
CA PHE A 11 9.75 3.43 -22.76
C PHE A 11 9.34 3.59 -24.23
N PRO A 12 8.03 3.50 -24.54
CA PRO A 12 7.54 3.80 -25.88
C PRO A 12 7.92 5.22 -26.29
N LYS A 13 8.15 5.40 -27.58
CA LYS A 13 8.50 6.69 -28.15
C LYS A 13 7.30 7.29 -28.88
N ASP A 14 7.16 8.60 -28.78
CA ASP A 14 6.19 9.37 -29.55
C ASP A 14 6.61 9.50 -31.02
N GLU A 15 5.74 10.13 -31.83
CA GLU A 15 5.97 10.42 -33.25
C GLU A 15 7.25 11.25 -33.50
N ASN A 16 7.72 11.98 -32.48
CA ASN A 16 8.94 12.79 -32.51
C ASN A 16 10.15 12.06 -31.91
N ASN A 17 10.07 10.75 -31.71
CA ASN A 17 11.12 9.89 -31.15
C ASN A 17 11.51 10.27 -29.69
N ARG A 18 10.63 10.98 -28.96
CA ARG A 18 10.79 11.34 -27.55
C ARG A 18 10.03 10.35 -26.67
N HIS A 19 10.47 10.19 -25.43
CA HIS A 19 9.87 9.24 -24.51
C HIS A 19 9.99 9.71 -23.07
N PHE A 20 9.26 9.05 -22.18
CA PHE A 20 9.45 9.22 -20.75
C PHE A 20 10.90 8.92 -20.34
N SER A 21 11.52 9.87 -19.63
CA SER A 21 12.84 9.70 -19.04
C SER A 21 12.77 9.64 -17.52
N LYS A 22 13.59 8.79 -16.91
CA LYS A 22 13.74 8.71 -15.45
C LYS A 22 14.20 10.05 -14.83
N ILE A 23 14.80 10.94 -15.63
CA ILE A 23 15.18 12.30 -15.21
C ILE A 23 13.97 13.09 -14.71
N TYR A 24 12.77 12.88 -15.28
CA TYR A 24 11.56 13.58 -14.83
C TYR A 24 11.14 13.21 -13.40
N LYS A 25 11.57 12.06 -12.88
CA LYS A 25 11.36 11.67 -11.48
C LYS A 25 12.26 12.43 -10.50
N ILE A 26 13.22 13.22 -10.99
CA ILE A 26 14.16 13.96 -10.16
C ILE A 26 13.97 15.45 -10.41
N ARG A 27 13.77 16.20 -9.34
CA ARG A 27 13.87 17.66 -9.34
C ARG A 27 15.31 18.04 -9.01
N LYS A 28 15.90 18.91 -9.84
CA LYS A 28 17.17 19.57 -9.54
C LYS A 28 16.88 20.98 -9.07
N PHE A 29 17.51 21.39 -7.99
CA PHE A 29 17.48 22.76 -7.48
C PHE A 29 18.73 23.52 -7.93
N ASP A 30 18.69 24.84 -7.83
CA ASP A 30 19.79 25.72 -8.24
C ASP A 30 21.04 25.54 -7.35
N ASN A 31 20.86 24.99 -6.14
CA ASN A 31 21.92 24.56 -5.24
C ASN A 31 22.50 23.16 -5.57
N ASN A 32 22.21 22.62 -6.76
CA ASN A 32 22.55 21.26 -7.20
C ASN A 32 21.93 20.09 -6.40
N GLU A 33 21.03 20.35 -5.44
CA GLU A 33 20.33 19.29 -4.73
C GLU A 33 19.36 18.55 -5.65
N LYS A 34 19.30 17.23 -5.48
CA LYS A 34 18.42 16.34 -6.23
C LYS A 34 17.36 15.76 -5.32
N VAL A 35 16.11 16.10 -5.57
CA VAL A 35 14.97 15.59 -4.79
C VAL A 35 14.10 14.69 -5.67
N LYS A 36 13.77 13.50 -5.17
CA LYS A 36 12.90 12.55 -5.89
C LYS A 36 11.44 12.99 -5.82
N ARG A 37 10.79 13.10 -6.98
CA ARG A 37 9.34 13.31 -7.11
C ARG A 37 8.60 12.00 -6.84
N ARG A 38 8.33 11.72 -5.55
CA ARG A 38 7.59 10.52 -5.11
C ARG A 38 6.14 10.45 -5.63
N TRP A 39 5.56 11.57 -6.04
CA TRP A 39 4.19 11.68 -6.51
C TRP A 39 4.03 11.41 -8.02
N LEU A 40 5.12 11.37 -8.79
CA LEU A 40 5.06 11.23 -10.25
C LEU A 40 4.98 9.75 -10.66
N VAL A 41 3.93 9.40 -11.41
CA VAL A 41 3.66 8.04 -11.88
C VAL A 41 3.61 8.04 -13.38
N TYR A 42 4.23 7.06 -14.01
CA TYR A 42 4.17 6.86 -15.46
C TYR A 42 3.32 5.62 -15.76
N SER A 43 2.44 5.71 -16.75
CA SER A 43 1.65 4.59 -17.25
C SER A 43 2.13 4.21 -18.64
N LYS A 44 2.62 2.98 -18.78
CA LYS A 44 3.13 2.43 -20.05
C LYS A 44 2.04 2.22 -21.10
N THR A 45 0.85 1.79 -20.68
CA THR A 45 -0.23 1.40 -21.58
C THR A 45 -0.78 2.56 -22.41
N ILE A 46 -0.69 3.76 -21.85
CA ILE A 46 -1.22 5.00 -22.45
C ILE A 46 -0.13 6.04 -22.69
N ASP A 47 1.13 5.68 -22.42
CA ASP A 47 2.32 6.55 -22.56
C ASP A 47 2.13 7.94 -21.93
N ARG A 48 1.72 8.01 -20.66
CA ARG A 48 1.41 9.29 -19.96
C ARG A 48 1.88 9.29 -18.51
N VAL A 49 2.23 10.47 -18.03
CA VAL A 49 2.50 10.72 -16.60
C VAL A 49 1.31 11.30 -15.86
N PHE A 50 1.22 10.94 -14.59
CA PHE A 50 0.17 11.33 -13.67
C PHE A 50 0.77 11.79 -12.35
N CYS A 51 0.04 12.65 -11.65
CA CYS A 51 0.32 13.01 -10.28
C CYS A 51 -0.56 12.18 -9.34
N PHE A 52 0.07 11.28 -8.58
CA PHE A 52 -0.61 10.34 -7.69
C PHE A 52 -1.46 11.04 -6.62
N CYS A 53 -0.86 12.00 -5.90
CA CYS A 53 -1.57 12.70 -4.83
C CYS A 53 -2.73 13.56 -5.37
N CYS A 54 -2.53 14.25 -6.50
CA CYS A 54 -3.59 15.04 -7.13
C CYS A 54 -4.71 14.18 -7.70
N LYS A 55 -4.41 12.97 -8.21
CA LYS A 55 -5.45 12.07 -8.70
C LYS A 55 -6.37 11.55 -7.58
N LEU A 56 -5.84 11.41 -6.36
CA LEU A 56 -6.58 10.85 -5.22
C LEU A 56 -7.24 11.89 -4.32
N PHE A 57 -6.57 13.02 -4.06
CA PHE A 57 -6.95 13.95 -2.97
C PHE A 57 -7.39 15.33 -3.46
N ASN A 58 -7.47 15.54 -4.77
CA ASN A 58 -7.81 16.82 -5.38
C ASN A 58 -9.03 16.66 -6.30
N SER A 59 -9.96 17.61 -6.23
CA SER A 59 -11.13 17.70 -7.10
C SER A 59 -10.89 18.53 -8.36
N SER A 60 -9.75 19.22 -8.47
CA SER A 60 -9.44 20.01 -9.66
C SER A 60 -9.08 19.09 -10.86
N HIS A 61 -9.78 19.30 -11.98
CA HIS A 61 -9.61 18.58 -13.24
C HIS A 61 -8.36 19.05 -14.01
N ARG A 62 -7.18 18.97 -13.39
CA ARG A 62 -5.91 19.24 -14.10
C ARG A 62 -5.49 18.03 -14.93
N THR A 63 -4.75 18.28 -16.01
CA THR A 63 -4.29 17.22 -16.93
C THR A 63 -3.56 16.09 -16.21
N LEU A 64 -2.65 16.41 -15.27
CA LEU A 64 -1.89 15.40 -14.51
C LEU A 64 -2.73 14.57 -13.52
N SER A 65 -3.92 15.01 -13.09
CA SER A 65 -4.80 14.23 -12.21
C SER A 65 -5.77 13.35 -12.98
N THR A 66 -6.30 13.83 -14.11
CA THR A 66 -7.37 13.15 -14.86
C THR A 66 -6.83 12.31 -16.01
N ILE A 67 -6.37 12.97 -17.07
CA ILE A 67 -6.10 12.40 -18.40
C ILE A 67 -4.64 11.95 -18.56
N GLY A 68 -3.73 12.55 -17.79
CA GLY A 68 -2.29 12.39 -17.88
C GLY A 68 -1.64 13.37 -18.88
N ASN A 69 -0.33 13.50 -18.80
CA ASN A 69 0.46 14.34 -19.72
C ASN A 69 1.54 13.49 -20.41
N ASN A 70 1.75 13.72 -21.71
CA ASN A 70 2.80 13.10 -22.52
C ASN A 70 3.54 14.11 -23.39
N ASP A 71 3.38 15.42 -23.14
CA ASP A 71 4.19 16.44 -23.80
C ASP A 71 5.62 16.40 -23.24
N TRP A 72 6.43 15.49 -23.77
CA TRP A 72 7.81 15.27 -23.33
C TRP A 72 8.70 16.50 -23.51
N LYS A 73 8.36 17.38 -24.47
CA LYS A 73 9.10 18.62 -24.75
C LYS A 73 8.96 19.62 -23.60
N HIS A 74 7.73 19.81 -23.11
CA HIS A 74 7.43 20.79 -22.08
C HIS A 74 7.26 20.18 -20.68
N MET A 75 7.46 18.86 -20.55
CA MET A 75 7.27 18.09 -19.32
C MET A 75 7.95 18.71 -18.10
N THR A 76 9.23 19.07 -18.20
CA THR A 76 9.97 19.64 -17.07
C THR A 76 9.32 20.92 -16.55
N THR A 77 8.93 21.83 -17.44
CA THR A 77 8.28 23.10 -17.10
C THR A 77 6.90 22.85 -16.50
N THR A 78 6.12 21.94 -17.09
CA THR A 78 4.80 21.54 -16.57
C THR A 78 4.89 20.93 -15.17
N LEU A 79 5.89 20.10 -14.91
CA LEU A 79 6.09 19.49 -13.59
C LEU A 79 6.46 20.55 -12.55
N ILE A 80 7.35 21.49 -12.89
CA ILE A 80 7.75 22.57 -11.97
C ILE A 80 6.56 23.49 -11.66
N SER A 81 5.77 23.87 -12.67
CA SER A 81 4.60 24.73 -12.45
C SER A 81 3.50 24.00 -11.66
N HIS A 82 3.30 22.71 -11.92
CA HIS A 82 2.38 21.86 -11.15
C HIS A 82 2.80 21.78 -9.67
N GLU A 83 4.08 21.55 -9.42
CA GLU A 83 4.63 21.42 -8.06
C GLU A 83 4.50 22.72 -7.24
N LYS A 84 4.52 23.88 -7.91
CA LYS A 84 4.29 25.19 -7.30
C LYS A 84 2.81 25.52 -7.04
N SER A 85 1.87 24.72 -7.55
CA SER A 85 0.45 25.02 -7.44
C SER A 85 -0.11 24.69 -6.05
N PRO A 86 -0.98 25.55 -5.47
CA PRO A 86 -1.53 25.35 -4.13
C PRO A 86 -2.37 24.07 -4.02
N GLU A 87 -3.00 23.66 -5.11
CA GLU A 87 -3.81 22.45 -5.17
C GLU A 87 -2.94 21.20 -5.09
N HIS A 88 -1.78 21.20 -5.77
CA HIS A 88 -0.79 20.13 -5.61
C HIS A 88 -0.28 20.06 -4.17
N PHE A 89 0.08 21.21 -3.59
CA PHE A 89 0.58 21.27 -2.22
C PHE A 89 -0.44 20.71 -1.22
N THR A 90 -1.71 21.10 -1.36
CA THR A 90 -2.80 20.62 -0.50
C THR A 90 -3.01 19.11 -0.66
N ALA A 91 -3.03 18.60 -1.90
CA ALA A 91 -3.17 17.18 -2.18
C ALA A 91 -1.99 16.36 -1.64
N TYR A 92 -0.77 16.88 -1.79
CA TYR A 92 0.45 16.26 -1.27
C TYR A 92 0.44 16.21 0.26
N LYS A 93 0.00 17.29 0.93
CA LYS A 93 -0.15 17.33 2.40
C LYS A 93 -1.14 16.29 2.89
N LYS A 94 -2.33 16.20 2.27
CA LYS A 94 -3.34 15.17 2.58
C LYS A 94 -2.80 13.76 2.39
N TRP A 95 -2.08 13.52 1.29
CA TRP A 95 -1.45 12.24 1.02
C TRP A 95 -0.40 11.89 2.09
N HIS A 96 0.45 12.83 2.46
CA HIS A 96 1.46 12.63 3.50
C HIS A 96 0.83 12.32 4.87
N GLU A 97 -0.20 13.06 5.25
CA GLU A 97 -0.97 12.81 6.47
C GLU A 97 -1.63 11.43 6.46
N CYS A 98 -2.24 11.03 5.34
CA CYS A 98 -2.80 9.69 5.17
C CYS A 98 -1.72 8.61 5.29
N GLU A 99 -0.55 8.79 4.66
CA GLU A 99 0.59 7.88 4.79
C GLU A 99 1.04 7.74 6.26
N LEU A 100 1.08 8.83 7.02
CA LEU A 100 1.42 8.80 8.44
C LEU A 100 0.35 8.09 9.28
N ARG A 101 -0.93 8.40 9.06
CA ARG A 101 -2.05 7.77 9.78
C ARG A 101 -2.08 6.26 9.56
N LEU A 102 -1.87 5.81 8.33
CA LEU A 102 -1.78 4.38 8.00
C LEU A 102 -0.62 3.70 8.72
N LYS A 103 0.57 4.33 8.76
CA LYS A 103 1.73 3.79 9.50
C LYS A 103 1.48 3.70 11.01
N LEU A 104 0.76 4.67 11.57
CA LEU A 104 0.42 4.71 13.00
C LEU A 104 -0.85 3.90 13.33
N GLY A 105 -1.50 3.30 12.33
CA GLY A 105 -2.78 2.61 12.46
C GLY A 105 -3.97 3.52 12.80
N ARG A 106 -3.83 4.84 12.83
CA ARG A 106 -4.87 5.80 13.26
C ARG A 106 -5.86 6.16 12.15
N CYS A 107 -6.41 5.16 11.49
CA CYS A 107 -7.47 5.34 10.49
C CYS A 107 -8.85 5.18 11.16
N ILE A 108 -9.92 5.57 10.44
CA ILE A 108 -11.31 5.47 10.94
C ILE A 108 -11.66 4.02 11.32
N ASP A 109 -11.07 3.06 10.62
CA ASP A 109 -11.21 1.62 10.85
C ASP A 109 -10.28 1.07 11.94
N ASN A 110 -9.56 1.92 12.71
CA ASN A 110 -8.66 1.43 13.77
C ASN A 110 -9.38 0.52 14.77
N ASP A 111 -10.57 0.91 15.22
CA ASP A 111 -11.35 0.12 16.17
C ASP A 111 -11.78 -1.22 15.58
N LEU A 112 -12.20 -1.23 14.31
CA LEU A 112 -12.55 -2.45 13.57
C LEU A 112 -11.32 -3.36 13.41
N GLN A 113 -10.19 -2.81 12.98
CA GLN A 113 -8.93 -3.55 12.87
C GLN A 113 -8.49 -4.12 14.21
N ARG A 114 -8.67 -3.38 15.30
CA ARG A 114 -8.36 -3.86 16.66
C ARG A 114 -9.23 -5.05 17.04
N VAL A 115 -10.55 -4.98 16.82
CA VAL A 115 -11.48 -6.09 17.09
C VAL A 115 -11.12 -7.32 16.24
N MET A 116 -10.92 -7.15 14.93
CA MET A 116 -10.50 -8.23 14.04
C MET A 116 -9.19 -8.88 14.51
N ASN A 117 -8.20 -8.07 14.89
CA ASN A 117 -6.92 -8.58 15.39
C ASN A 117 -7.08 -9.33 16.72
N THR A 118 -8.00 -8.91 17.60
CA THR A 118 -8.28 -9.64 18.84
C THR A 118 -8.94 -10.99 18.56
N GLU A 119 -9.87 -11.07 17.62
CA GLU A 119 -10.49 -12.35 17.21
C GLU A 119 -9.46 -13.28 16.57
N VAL A 120 -8.63 -12.78 15.66
CA VAL A 120 -7.54 -13.57 15.05
C VAL A 120 -6.61 -14.12 16.12
N LYS A 121 -6.23 -13.33 17.12
CA LYS A 121 -5.40 -13.79 18.25
C LYS A 121 -6.10 -14.86 19.08
N TYR A 122 -7.38 -14.66 19.38
CA TYR A 122 -8.19 -15.62 20.13
C TYR A 122 -8.24 -16.98 19.43
N TRP A 123 -8.57 -17.00 18.13
CA TRP A 123 -8.64 -18.23 17.34
C TRP A 123 -7.27 -18.90 17.17
N LYS A 124 -6.18 -18.13 17.02
CA LYS A 124 -4.81 -18.68 17.01
C LYS A 124 -4.46 -19.34 18.34
N SER A 125 -4.80 -18.72 19.47
CA SER A 125 -4.55 -19.29 20.79
C SER A 125 -5.31 -20.60 21.02
N ILE A 126 -6.57 -20.67 20.58
CA ILE A 126 -7.33 -21.94 20.61
C ILE A 126 -6.64 -23.01 19.78
N LEU A 127 -6.23 -22.69 18.56
CA LEU A 127 -5.56 -23.63 17.67
C LEU A 127 -4.23 -24.13 18.26
N GLU A 128 -3.41 -23.23 18.80
CA GLU A 128 -2.15 -23.58 19.49
C GLU A 128 -2.39 -24.52 20.68
N ARG A 129 -3.46 -24.28 21.46
CA ARG A 129 -3.84 -25.15 22.57
C ARG A 129 -4.27 -26.54 22.09
N LEU A 130 -5.09 -26.61 21.05
CA LEU A 130 -5.54 -27.88 20.47
C LEU A 130 -4.36 -28.70 19.92
N ILE A 131 -3.43 -28.04 19.22
CA ILE A 131 -2.19 -28.68 18.73
C ILE A 131 -1.36 -29.18 19.92
N SER A 132 -1.21 -28.37 20.97
CA SER A 132 -0.44 -28.74 22.17
C SER A 132 -1.02 -29.96 22.88
N ILE A 133 -2.34 -30.00 23.08
CA ILE A 133 -3.06 -31.16 23.65
C ILE A 133 -2.83 -32.39 22.75
N THR A 134 -2.98 -32.23 21.44
CA THR A 134 -2.81 -33.33 20.48
C THR A 134 -1.40 -33.91 20.51
N LEU A 135 -0.38 -33.06 20.54
CA LEU A 135 1.01 -33.47 20.63
C LEU A 135 1.31 -34.15 21.98
N TYR A 136 0.76 -33.62 23.08
CA TYR A 136 0.93 -34.21 24.41
C TYR A 136 0.34 -35.61 24.47
N LEU A 137 -0.92 -35.78 24.08
CA LEU A 137 -1.59 -37.09 24.09
C LEU A 137 -0.86 -38.10 23.21
N SER A 138 -0.45 -37.68 22.00
CA SER A 138 0.30 -38.53 21.08
C SER A 138 1.64 -38.98 21.65
N LYS A 139 2.41 -38.07 22.28
CA LYS A 139 3.70 -38.40 22.91
C LYS A 139 3.59 -39.39 24.05
N HIS A 140 2.48 -39.35 24.79
CA HIS A 140 2.23 -40.21 25.94
C HIS A 140 1.37 -41.44 25.62
N ASN A 141 1.06 -41.69 24.34
CA ASN A 141 0.15 -42.76 23.90
C ASN A 141 -1.20 -42.75 24.63
N LEU A 142 -1.69 -41.57 24.98
CA LEU A 142 -2.98 -41.39 25.65
C LEU A 142 -4.10 -41.34 24.61
N ALA A 143 -5.22 -42.00 24.92
CA ALA A 143 -6.39 -41.98 24.06
C ALA A 143 -6.98 -40.56 23.98
N PHE A 144 -7.30 -40.13 22.76
CA PHE A 144 -7.95 -38.85 22.48
C PHE A 144 -9.41 -38.83 22.90
N ARG A 145 -10.10 -39.98 22.95
CA ARG A 145 -11.48 -40.12 23.39
C ARG A 145 -11.61 -41.35 24.28
N GLY A 146 -12.50 -41.29 25.25
CA GLY A 146 -12.92 -42.47 26.00
C GLY A 146 -14.19 -43.09 25.39
N SER A 147 -14.77 -44.06 26.08
CA SER A 147 -15.97 -44.79 25.64
C SER A 147 -17.28 -44.00 25.78
N SER A 148 -17.27 -42.82 26.39
CA SER A 148 -18.43 -41.95 26.54
C SER A 148 -18.21 -40.60 25.86
N ASP A 149 -19.24 -40.11 25.16
CA ASP A 149 -19.24 -38.77 24.54
C ASP A 149 -19.83 -37.69 25.49
N LYS A 150 -20.21 -38.04 26.73
CA LYS A 150 -20.81 -37.10 27.69
C LYS A 150 -19.75 -36.42 28.56
N LEU A 151 -19.69 -35.08 28.47
CA LEU A 151 -18.78 -34.25 29.27
C LEU A 151 -18.95 -34.56 30.77
N PHE A 152 -17.82 -34.68 31.47
CA PHE A 152 -17.71 -34.98 32.91
C PHE A 152 -18.04 -36.43 33.35
N GLU A 153 -18.18 -37.38 32.42
CA GLU A 153 -18.23 -38.81 32.79
C GLU A 153 -16.83 -39.45 32.92
N ARG A 154 -16.69 -40.46 33.78
CA ARG A 154 -15.42 -41.17 34.05
C ARG A 154 -14.69 -41.68 32.80
N ASN A 155 -15.43 -41.96 31.73
CA ASN A 155 -14.90 -42.51 30.49
C ASN A 155 -15.00 -41.51 29.32
N ASN A 156 -15.01 -40.21 29.61
CA ASN A 156 -15.13 -39.20 28.56
C ASN A 156 -13.86 -39.11 27.68
N GLY A 157 -12.67 -39.36 28.22
CA GLY A 157 -11.38 -39.20 27.52
C GLY A 157 -10.58 -38.02 28.05
N ASN A 158 -9.52 -37.60 27.34
CA ASN A 158 -8.57 -36.56 27.78
C ASN A 158 -8.67 -35.24 26.98
N TYR A 159 -9.87 -34.87 26.48
CA TYR A 159 -10.10 -33.68 25.66
C TYR A 159 -10.72 -32.52 26.43
#